data_AF-A0A7X8X066-F1
#
_entry.id   AF-A0A7X8X066-F1
#
_cell.length_a   1.000
_cell.length_b   1.000
_cell.length_c   1.000
_cell.angle_alpha   90.00
_cell.angle_beta   90.00
_cell.angle_gamma   90.00
#
_symmetry.space_group_name_H-M   'P 1'
#
loop_
_entity.id
_entity.type
_entity.pdbx_description
1 polymer ?
#
loop_
_entity_poly.entity_id
_entity_poly.type
_entity_poly.pdbx_seq_one_letter_code
_entity_poly.pdbx_strand_id
1 'polypeptide(L)'
;MIYSLIFSYNTFSKEFKESSSLLGVSHLFSLSGMHINIIITLLFILFKDYKKKELLIIIILTTYVLILGFKVSLFRAYLMVMFSYIFKKEGITKLDSLSLAFIIILFINPFNRYNLGFILSFLVTFFLVVVPTKNLIFSNLMAYAVSLLIVSNINGGLLVVGAVSSLIYTLIFPFVLMPLVALSLIPGFYFISEQIFLGFQESYSLFPRFFIKLPYISLMGIIIYLSMFIYVLLGNKKRAYFKRGLLLISYLFFLYFLPNISPQGEVLFLDVNQGDSTFIKRPFNSCNILIDAHYGVNNYLKTLGEIEIDYFFITHGDYDHASEASAVLKTHKVKNAYTNPYDDSEIIKDLGLKKTKRGDNFTCGDVKIYVLSPNKDYLDSNDNSLVLKIIIDNEVYLFTGDISSRVEDDLVNYYLNDLKSDYLHVPHHGSNTSTTNNFLTYVNPHTAIISVGKNKYGHPSYEVIDRLKKHNIKVLKTLKENTIIIKKYRYKRKEYLLYK
;
A
#
# COMPACT_ATOMS: atom_id res chain seq x y z
N MET A 1 -5.12 -22.67 14.38
CA MET A 1 -5.44 -23.05 12.97
C MET A 1 -6.71 -23.86 12.83
N ILE A 2 -6.81 -25.03 13.49
CA ILE A 2 -8.00 -25.91 13.41
C ILE A 2 -9.29 -25.13 13.72
N TYR A 3 -9.32 -24.40 14.84
CA TYR A 3 -10.44 -23.53 15.20
C TYR A 3 -10.75 -22.44 14.17
N SER A 4 -9.75 -21.95 13.45
CA SER A 4 -9.93 -20.97 12.37
C SER A 4 -10.60 -21.57 11.13
N LEU A 5 -10.24 -22.80 10.78
CA LEU A 5 -10.77 -23.51 9.63
C LEU A 5 -12.17 -24.11 9.88
N ILE A 6 -12.47 -24.48 11.12
CA ILE A 6 -13.78 -25.04 11.49
C ILE A 6 -14.77 -23.93 11.87
N PHE A 7 -14.37 -23.03 12.77
CA PHE A 7 -15.25 -22.08 13.45
C PHE A 7 -14.94 -20.63 13.13
N SER A 8 -14.10 -20.36 12.13
CA SER A 8 -13.81 -18.99 11.70
C SER A 8 -13.08 -18.12 12.76
N TYR A 9 -12.56 -18.68 13.84
CA TYR A 9 -11.80 -17.92 14.84
C TYR A 9 -10.51 -17.32 14.26
N ASN A 10 -10.07 -16.17 14.77
CA ASN A 10 -8.89 -15.48 14.26
C ASN A 10 -7.57 -15.96 14.91
N THR A 11 -7.30 -17.27 14.93
CA THR A 11 -6.16 -17.89 15.64
C THR A 11 -4.86 -17.99 14.83
N PHE A 12 -4.83 -17.47 13.59
CA PHE A 12 -3.60 -17.45 12.79
C PHE A 12 -2.62 -16.39 13.32
N SER A 13 -1.32 -16.73 13.35
CA SER A 13 -0.26 -15.78 13.68
C SER A 13 -0.24 -14.62 12.67
N LYS A 14 0.27 -13.46 13.10
CA LYS A 14 0.38 -12.28 12.23
C LYS A 14 1.27 -12.55 11.02
N GLU A 15 2.42 -13.18 11.25
CA GLU A 15 3.38 -13.58 10.21
C GLU A 15 2.76 -14.53 9.18
N PHE A 16 1.94 -15.48 9.62
CA PHE A 16 1.23 -16.39 8.72
C PHE A 16 0.20 -15.64 7.86
N LYS A 17 -0.55 -14.70 8.43
CA LYS A 17 -1.50 -13.87 7.67
C LYS A 17 -0.79 -13.03 6.61
N GLU A 18 0.32 -12.39 6.98
CA GLU A 18 1.13 -11.59 6.07
C GLU A 18 1.71 -12.47 4.94
N SER A 19 2.31 -13.60 5.29
CA SER A 19 2.90 -14.53 4.31
C SER A 19 1.85 -15.16 3.39
N SER A 20 0.70 -15.58 3.92
CA SER A 20 -0.40 -16.14 3.11
C SER A 20 -1.05 -15.08 2.20
N SER A 21 -1.10 -13.82 2.64
CA SER A 21 -1.48 -12.69 1.78
C SER A 21 -0.48 -12.47 0.64
N LEU A 22 0.82 -12.46 0.95
CA LEU A 22 1.91 -12.33 -0.04
C LEU A 22 1.88 -13.42 -1.11
N LEU A 23 1.56 -14.64 -0.68
CA LEU A 23 1.46 -15.81 -1.55
C LEU A 23 0.16 -15.84 -2.38
N GLY A 24 -0.78 -14.93 -2.14
CA GLY A 24 -2.09 -14.92 -2.80
C GLY A 24 -3.00 -16.09 -2.38
N VAL A 25 -2.62 -16.86 -1.36
CA VAL A 25 -3.34 -18.06 -0.90
C VAL A 25 -4.18 -17.81 0.37
N SER A 26 -4.28 -16.58 0.84
CA SER A 26 -5.14 -16.22 1.98
C SER A 26 -6.58 -16.72 1.81
N HIS A 27 -7.06 -16.78 0.56
CA HIS A 27 -8.36 -17.32 0.21
C HIS A 27 -8.52 -18.83 0.47
N LEU A 28 -7.43 -19.61 0.48
CA LEU A 28 -7.44 -21.03 0.89
C LEU A 28 -7.69 -21.17 2.39
N PHE A 29 -7.16 -20.25 3.19
CA PHE A 29 -7.28 -20.27 4.66
C PHE A 29 -8.52 -19.53 5.18
N SER A 30 -9.16 -18.76 4.31
CA SER A 30 -10.51 -18.28 4.54
C SER A 30 -11.51 -19.38 4.16
N LEU A 31 -12.58 -19.53 4.95
CA LEU A 31 -13.75 -20.33 4.57
C LEU A 31 -14.22 -19.93 3.16
N SER A 32 -14.09 -20.86 2.21
CA SER A 32 -14.16 -20.60 0.78
C SER A 32 -15.07 -21.60 0.06
N GLY A 33 -15.31 -21.39 -1.24
CA GLY A 33 -16.10 -22.33 -2.03
C GLY A 33 -15.52 -23.73 -2.13
N MET A 34 -14.21 -23.87 -1.91
CA MET A 34 -13.56 -25.17 -1.80
C MET A 34 -14.01 -25.94 -0.56
N HIS A 35 -14.19 -25.27 0.58
CA HIS A 35 -14.72 -25.87 1.80
C HIS A 35 -16.15 -26.36 1.58
N ILE A 36 -16.99 -25.53 0.94
CA ILE A 36 -18.36 -25.90 0.57
C ILE A 36 -18.37 -27.11 -0.35
N ASN A 37 -17.51 -27.16 -1.39
CA ASN A 37 -17.44 -28.30 -2.30
C ASN A 37 -17.00 -29.60 -1.60
N ILE A 38 -16.05 -29.52 -0.66
CA ILE A 38 -15.62 -30.68 0.13
C ILE A 38 -16.78 -31.18 0.99
N ILE A 39 -17.46 -30.28 1.72
CA ILE A 39 -18.64 -30.61 2.53
C ILE A 39 -19.72 -31.25 1.67
N ILE A 40 -20.05 -30.64 0.53
CA ILE A 40 -21.02 -31.17 -0.43
C ILE A 40 -20.63 -32.59 -0.87
N THR A 41 -19.37 -32.81 -1.26
CA THR A 41 -18.88 -34.11 -1.72
C THR A 41 -19.03 -35.17 -0.64
N LEU A 42 -18.66 -34.86 0.60
CA LEU A 42 -18.81 -35.75 1.75
C LEU A 42 -20.28 -36.07 2.03
N LEU A 43 -21.15 -35.06 2.06
CA LEU A 43 -22.59 -35.27 2.29
C LEU A 43 -23.24 -36.07 1.16
N PHE A 44 -22.80 -35.90 -0.10
CA PHE A 44 -23.27 -36.71 -1.22
C PHE A 44 -22.87 -38.18 -1.10
N ILE A 45 -21.70 -38.47 -0.53
CA ILE A 45 -21.24 -39.84 -0.24
C ILE A 45 -22.05 -40.42 0.92
N LEU A 46 -22.19 -39.68 2.03
CA LEU A 46 -22.90 -40.12 3.23
C LEU A 46 -24.39 -40.38 2.98
N PHE A 47 -25.04 -39.51 2.19
CA PHE A 47 -26.47 -39.60 1.89
C PHE A 47 -26.73 -40.15 0.48
N LYS A 48 -25.83 -40.99 -0.04
CA LYS A 48 -25.91 -41.50 -1.43
C LYS A 48 -27.28 -42.09 -1.77
N ASP A 49 -27.85 -42.87 -0.84
CA ASP A 49 -29.10 -43.61 -1.00
C ASP A 49 -30.35 -42.84 -0.53
N TYR A 50 -30.17 -41.61 0.00
CA TYR A 50 -31.30 -40.81 0.46
C TYR A 50 -31.96 -40.04 -0.70
N LYS A 51 -33.26 -40.29 -0.92
CA LYS A 51 -34.02 -39.73 -2.06
C LYS A 51 -34.04 -38.19 -2.10
N LYS A 52 -34.04 -37.52 -0.94
CA LYS A 52 -34.06 -36.04 -0.83
C LYS A 52 -32.71 -35.45 -0.45
N LYS A 53 -31.60 -36.11 -0.81
CA LYS A 53 -30.24 -35.69 -0.42
C LYS A 53 -29.89 -34.26 -0.81
N GLU A 54 -30.31 -33.78 -1.98
CA GLU A 54 -30.04 -32.41 -2.41
C GLU A 54 -30.65 -31.37 -1.45
N LEU A 55 -31.92 -31.57 -1.03
CA LEU A 55 -32.59 -30.70 -0.08
C LEU A 55 -31.93 -30.75 1.31
N LEU A 56 -31.59 -31.96 1.77
CA LEU A 56 -30.91 -32.14 3.06
C LEU A 56 -29.53 -31.45 3.07
N ILE A 57 -28.76 -31.56 1.99
CA ILE A 57 -27.48 -30.88 1.83
C ILE A 57 -27.66 -29.37 1.94
N ILE A 58 -28.66 -28.80 1.27
CA ILE A 58 -28.92 -27.35 1.34
C ILE A 58 -29.29 -26.91 2.75
N ILE A 59 -30.12 -27.68 3.47
CA ILE A 59 -30.45 -27.39 4.87
C ILE A 59 -29.18 -27.39 5.74
N ILE A 60 -28.33 -28.41 5.61
CA ILE A 60 -27.07 -28.50 6.36
C ILE A 60 -26.15 -27.33 6.02
N LEU A 61 -26.00 -26.98 4.74
CA LEU A 61 -25.19 -25.84 4.31
C LEU A 61 -25.75 -24.51 4.80
N THR A 62 -27.09 -24.36 4.84
CA THR A 62 -27.75 -23.15 5.36
C THR A 62 -27.40 -22.95 6.83
N THR A 63 -27.57 -24.01 7.64
CA THR A 63 -27.18 -23.99 9.06
C THR A 63 -25.70 -23.71 9.23
N TYR A 64 -24.84 -24.30 8.40
CA TYR A 64 -23.40 -24.08 8.44
C TYR A 64 -23.02 -22.61 8.15
N VAL A 65 -23.61 -21.99 7.12
CA VAL A 65 -23.35 -20.59 6.77
C VAL A 65 -23.89 -19.62 7.83
N LEU A 66 -25.04 -19.94 8.44
CA LEU A 66 -25.63 -19.17 9.55
C LEU A 66 -24.70 -19.15 10.76
N ILE A 67 -24.17 -20.31 11.16
CA ILE A 67 -23.22 -20.44 12.29
C ILE A 67 -21.95 -19.62 12.03
N LEU A 68 -21.49 -19.56 10.78
CA LEU A 68 -20.22 -18.93 10.40
C LEU A 68 -20.35 -17.45 10.01
N GLY A 69 -21.55 -16.86 10.09
CA GLY A 69 -21.76 -15.43 9.94
C GLY A 69 -21.59 -14.89 8.52
N PHE A 70 -22.03 -15.62 7.49
CA PHE A 70 -22.13 -15.14 6.10
C PHE A 70 -20.83 -14.54 5.50
N LYS A 71 -19.66 -15.09 5.83
CA LYS A 71 -18.40 -14.69 5.18
C LYS A 71 -18.53 -14.71 3.65
N VAL A 72 -18.12 -13.62 2.99
CA VAL A 72 -18.43 -13.36 1.57
C VAL A 72 -18.10 -14.53 0.63
N SER A 73 -16.88 -15.05 0.67
CA SER A 73 -16.43 -16.14 -0.21
C SER A 73 -17.22 -17.44 0.02
N LEU A 74 -17.61 -17.70 1.27
CA LEU A 74 -18.42 -18.85 1.67
C LEU A 74 -19.87 -18.67 1.22
N PHE A 75 -20.44 -17.50 1.50
CA PHE A 75 -21.82 -17.17 1.19
C PHE A 75 -22.08 -17.17 -0.32
N ARG A 76 -21.15 -16.65 -1.13
CA ARG A 76 -21.20 -16.76 -2.60
C ARG A 76 -21.31 -18.22 -3.03
N ALA A 77 -20.43 -19.09 -2.54
CA ALA A 77 -20.41 -20.49 -2.94
C ALA A 77 -21.70 -21.23 -2.53
N TYR A 78 -22.21 -20.94 -1.33
CA TYR A 78 -23.52 -21.41 -0.88
C TYR A 78 -24.65 -20.94 -1.81
N LEU A 79 -24.72 -19.64 -2.13
CA LEU A 79 -25.76 -19.09 -3.01
C LEU A 79 -25.72 -19.75 -4.39
N MET A 80 -24.53 -19.96 -4.95
CA MET A 80 -24.41 -20.63 -6.25
C MET A 80 -24.93 -22.08 -6.23
N VAL A 81 -24.68 -22.82 -5.15
CA VAL A 81 -25.21 -24.19 -4.96
C VAL A 81 -26.72 -24.14 -4.78
N MET A 82 -27.21 -23.24 -3.94
CA MET A 82 -28.64 -23.03 -3.71
C MET A 82 -29.39 -22.71 -5.01
N PHE A 83 -28.87 -21.79 -5.82
CA PHE A 83 -29.46 -21.45 -7.12
C PHE A 83 -29.42 -22.60 -8.11
N SER A 84 -28.32 -23.37 -8.15
CA SER A 84 -28.25 -24.56 -9.02
C SER A 84 -29.31 -25.62 -8.69
N TYR A 85 -29.81 -25.62 -7.45
CA TYR A 85 -30.91 -26.50 -7.03
C TYR A 85 -32.28 -25.88 -7.26
N ILE A 86 -32.51 -24.64 -6.81
CA ILE A 86 -33.80 -23.95 -6.93
C ILE A 86 -34.18 -23.80 -8.40
N PHE A 87 -33.23 -23.33 -9.22
CA PHE A 87 -33.46 -23.02 -10.63
C PHE A 87 -33.03 -24.16 -11.57
N LYS A 88 -33.00 -25.40 -11.06
CA LYS A 88 -32.57 -26.58 -11.81
C LYS A 88 -33.45 -26.84 -13.04
N LYS A 89 -34.73 -26.46 -12.99
CA LYS A 89 -35.70 -26.67 -14.08
C LYS A 89 -35.61 -25.59 -15.16
N GLU A 90 -35.20 -24.40 -14.76
CA GLU A 90 -35.07 -23.19 -15.55
C GLU A 90 -33.76 -23.19 -16.35
N GLY A 91 -32.85 -24.12 -16.05
CA GLY A 91 -31.63 -24.32 -16.84
C GLY A 91 -30.59 -23.22 -16.67
N ILE A 92 -30.58 -22.53 -15.52
CA ILE A 92 -29.64 -21.43 -15.28
C ILE A 92 -28.18 -21.91 -15.35
N THR A 93 -27.33 -21.08 -15.92
CA THR A 93 -25.90 -21.38 -16.04
C THR A 93 -25.16 -21.07 -14.74
N LYS A 94 -23.93 -21.57 -14.61
CA LYS A 94 -23.04 -21.21 -13.49
C LYS A 94 -22.73 -19.71 -13.45
N LEU A 95 -22.77 -19.02 -14.60
CA LEU A 95 -22.60 -17.57 -14.68
C LEU A 95 -23.83 -16.85 -14.15
N ASP A 96 -25.03 -17.33 -14.44
CA ASP A 96 -26.27 -16.76 -13.89
C ASP A 96 -26.28 -16.88 -12.36
N SER A 97 -25.94 -18.07 -11.82
CA SER A 97 -25.78 -18.28 -10.38
C SER A 97 -24.73 -17.34 -9.76
N LEU A 98 -23.61 -17.09 -10.45
CA LEU A 98 -22.57 -16.18 -9.98
C LEU A 98 -23.06 -14.72 -9.98
N SER A 99 -23.76 -14.30 -11.04
CA SER A 99 -24.35 -12.95 -11.16
C SER A 99 -25.42 -12.69 -10.11
N LEU A 100 -26.32 -13.65 -9.86
CA LEU A 100 -27.33 -13.54 -8.80
C LEU A 100 -26.68 -13.44 -7.41
N ALA A 101 -25.67 -14.27 -7.15
CA ALA A 101 -24.92 -14.19 -5.89
C ALA A 101 -24.22 -12.83 -5.73
N PHE A 102 -23.67 -12.27 -6.80
CA PHE A 102 -23.04 -10.94 -6.79
C PHE A 102 -24.03 -9.85 -6.41
N ILE A 103 -25.20 -9.84 -7.07
CA ILE A 103 -26.27 -8.85 -6.83
C ILE A 103 -26.75 -8.94 -5.37
N ILE A 104 -27.03 -10.14 -4.87
CA ILE A 104 -27.56 -10.32 -3.51
C ILE A 104 -26.54 -9.90 -2.45
N ILE A 105 -25.27 -10.25 -2.61
CA ILE A 105 -24.23 -9.90 -1.63
C ILE A 105 -23.99 -8.38 -1.58
N LEU A 106 -24.04 -7.69 -2.71
CA LEU A 106 -23.96 -6.22 -2.74
C LEU A 106 -25.24 -5.54 -2.25
N PHE A 107 -26.40 -6.14 -2.51
CA PHE A 107 -27.68 -5.65 -2.01
C PHE A 107 -27.74 -5.70 -0.48
N ILE A 108 -27.25 -6.79 0.13
CA ILE A 108 -27.16 -6.93 1.59
C ILE A 108 -26.16 -5.95 2.19
N ASN A 109 -24.99 -5.80 1.55
CA ASN A 109 -23.99 -4.84 2.00
C ASN A 109 -23.18 -4.26 0.81
N PRO A 110 -23.44 -3.00 0.42
CA PRO A 110 -22.77 -2.38 -0.73
C PRO A 110 -21.29 -2.10 -0.48
N PHE A 111 -20.84 -2.05 0.79
CA PHE A 111 -19.43 -1.89 1.14
C PHE A 111 -18.59 -3.14 0.81
N ASN A 112 -19.21 -4.28 0.52
CA ASN A 112 -18.50 -5.47 0.02
C ASN A 112 -17.73 -5.18 -1.28
N ARG A 113 -18.09 -4.12 -2.05
CA ARG A 113 -17.33 -3.68 -3.23
C ARG A 113 -15.86 -3.31 -2.92
N TYR A 114 -15.55 -2.96 -1.68
CA TYR A 114 -14.19 -2.65 -1.22
C TYR A 114 -13.53 -3.83 -0.49
N ASN A 115 -14.28 -4.91 -0.25
CA ASN A 115 -13.77 -6.08 0.44
C ASN A 115 -12.93 -6.92 -0.55
N LEU A 116 -11.67 -7.17 -0.22
CA LEU A 116 -10.76 -7.93 -1.07
C LEU A 116 -11.21 -9.38 -1.27
N GLY A 117 -11.79 -10.00 -0.23
CA GLY A 117 -12.37 -11.34 -0.33
C GLY A 117 -13.52 -11.39 -1.33
N PHE A 118 -14.36 -10.34 -1.37
CA PHE A 118 -15.39 -10.19 -2.39
C PHE A 118 -14.78 -10.10 -3.80
N ILE A 119 -13.91 -9.11 -4.03
CA ILE A 119 -13.32 -8.84 -5.35
C ILE A 119 -12.63 -10.10 -5.90
N LEU A 120 -11.73 -10.70 -5.11
CA LEU A 120 -10.97 -11.87 -5.53
C LEU A 120 -11.86 -13.10 -5.72
N SER A 121 -12.84 -13.34 -4.84
CA SER A 121 -13.69 -14.53 -4.94
C SER A 121 -14.55 -14.51 -6.19
N PHE A 122 -15.17 -13.38 -6.52
CA PHE A 122 -15.98 -13.25 -7.73
C PHE A 122 -15.13 -13.24 -9.00
N LEU A 123 -14.03 -12.49 -9.02
CA LEU A 123 -13.17 -12.39 -10.20
C LEU A 123 -12.54 -13.74 -10.56
N VAL A 124 -11.93 -14.44 -9.59
CA VAL A 124 -11.34 -15.77 -9.83
C VAL A 124 -12.41 -16.78 -10.24
N THR A 125 -13.57 -16.78 -9.58
CA THR A 125 -14.67 -17.69 -9.96
C THR A 125 -15.18 -17.42 -11.37
N PHE A 126 -15.30 -16.15 -11.78
CA PHE A 126 -15.72 -15.79 -13.12
C PHE A 126 -14.79 -16.40 -14.18
N PHE A 127 -13.47 -16.23 -14.06
CA PHE A 127 -12.51 -16.81 -15.00
C PHE A 127 -12.53 -18.35 -15.00
N LEU A 128 -12.67 -18.99 -13.84
CA LEU A 128 -12.78 -20.45 -13.73
C LEU A 128 -14.07 -21.02 -14.36
N VAL A 129 -15.15 -20.25 -14.36
CA VAL A 129 -16.42 -20.65 -14.99
C VAL A 129 -16.40 -20.41 -16.50
N VAL A 130 -15.83 -19.29 -16.96
CA VAL A 130 -15.72 -18.95 -18.39
C VAL A 130 -14.73 -19.85 -19.12
N VAL A 131 -13.61 -20.21 -18.48
CA VAL A 131 -12.58 -21.09 -19.05
C VAL A 131 -12.48 -22.37 -18.20
N PRO A 132 -13.46 -23.28 -18.32
CA PRO A 132 -13.47 -24.50 -17.52
C PRO A 132 -12.32 -25.41 -17.94
N THR A 133 -11.61 -25.95 -16.95
CA THR A 133 -10.53 -26.92 -17.15
C THR A 133 -10.60 -28.03 -16.12
N LYS A 134 -10.20 -29.24 -16.51
CA LYS A 134 -9.95 -30.36 -15.56
C LYS A 134 -8.50 -30.37 -15.07
N ASN A 135 -7.60 -29.61 -15.71
CA ASN A 135 -6.21 -29.55 -15.33
C ASN A 135 -6.04 -28.60 -14.14
N LEU A 136 -5.75 -29.18 -12.97
CA LEU A 136 -5.60 -28.46 -11.71
C LEU A 136 -4.44 -27.45 -11.72
N ILE A 137 -3.37 -27.74 -12.47
CA ILE A 137 -2.25 -26.81 -12.62
C ILE A 137 -2.72 -25.58 -13.40
N PHE A 138 -3.46 -25.79 -14.50
CA PHE A 138 -3.94 -24.70 -15.33
C PHE A 138 -4.96 -23.81 -14.60
N SER A 139 -5.90 -24.39 -13.85
CA SER A 139 -6.86 -23.61 -13.06
C SER A 139 -6.17 -22.77 -11.98
N ASN A 140 -5.12 -23.31 -11.35
CA ASN A 140 -4.34 -22.60 -10.34
C ASN A 140 -3.54 -21.44 -10.93
N LEU A 141 -2.80 -21.69 -12.03
CA LEU A 141 -2.08 -20.64 -12.74
C LEU A 141 -3.03 -19.53 -13.20
N MET A 142 -4.24 -19.88 -13.64
CA MET A 142 -5.26 -18.89 -13.99
C MET A 142 -5.73 -18.08 -12.78
N ALA A 143 -6.04 -18.74 -11.65
CA ALA A 143 -6.44 -18.05 -10.42
C ALA A 143 -5.34 -17.11 -9.89
N TYR A 144 -4.08 -17.55 -9.97
CA TYR A 144 -2.91 -16.74 -9.61
C TYR A 144 -2.73 -15.55 -10.55
N ALA A 145 -2.79 -15.76 -11.88
CA ALA A 145 -2.68 -14.68 -12.85
C ALA A 145 -3.78 -13.62 -12.65
N VAL A 146 -5.04 -14.04 -12.48
CA VAL A 146 -6.17 -13.13 -12.26
C VAL A 146 -6.02 -12.29 -10.99
N SER A 147 -5.46 -12.87 -9.92
CA SER A 147 -5.27 -12.17 -8.64
C SER A 147 -3.96 -11.37 -8.57
N LEU A 148 -3.00 -11.64 -9.46
CA LEU A 148 -1.61 -11.16 -9.41
C LEU A 148 -1.48 -9.67 -9.09
N LEU A 149 -2.06 -8.80 -9.93
CA LEU A 149 -1.87 -7.36 -9.79
C LEU A 149 -2.67 -6.75 -8.64
N ILE A 150 -3.78 -7.39 -8.27
CA ILE A 150 -4.59 -6.97 -7.12
C ILE A 150 -3.82 -7.28 -5.84
N VAL A 151 -3.33 -8.51 -5.72
CA VAL A 151 -2.51 -8.97 -4.60
C VAL A 151 -1.20 -8.18 -4.51
N SER A 152 -0.57 -7.84 -5.64
CA SER A 152 0.65 -7.05 -5.61
C SER A 152 0.43 -5.64 -5.11
N ASN A 153 -0.67 -4.98 -5.49
CA ASN A 153 -1.01 -3.65 -4.98
C ASN A 153 -1.27 -3.64 -3.48
N ILE A 154 -1.87 -4.70 -2.94
CA ILE A 154 -2.15 -4.81 -1.51
C ILE A 154 -0.86 -5.01 -0.72
N ASN A 155 0.03 -5.88 -1.22
CA ASN A 155 1.24 -6.25 -0.50
C ASN A 155 2.45 -5.34 -0.82
N GLY A 156 2.32 -4.39 -1.75
CA GLY A 156 3.42 -3.52 -2.20
C GLY A 156 4.47 -4.25 -3.06
N GLY A 157 4.10 -5.37 -3.69
CA GLY A 157 5.01 -6.17 -4.49
C GLY A 157 4.55 -7.58 -4.74
N LEU A 158 5.37 -8.31 -5.49
CA LEU A 158 5.10 -9.65 -5.98
C LEU A 158 6.09 -10.65 -5.38
N LEU A 159 5.56 -11.75 -4.87
CA LEU A 159 6.40 -12.90 -4.56
C LEU A 159 6.64 -13.73 -5.84
N VAL A 160 7.89 -13.83 -6.28
CA VAL A 160 8.27 -14.53 -7.53
C VAL A 160 7.90 -16.01 -7.49
N VAL A 161 8.12 -16.65 -6.34
CA VAL A 161 7.76 -18.04 -6.10
C VAL A 161 6.26 -18.23 -5.81
N GLY A 162 5.47 -17.15 -5.79
CA GLY A 162 4.07 -17.17 -5.41
C GLY A 162 3.22 -18.13 -6.23
N ALA A 163 3.44 -18.22 -7.54
CA ALA A 163 2.70 -19.17 -8.40
C ALA A 163 2.98 -20.63 -8.01
N VAL A 164 4.24 -20.97 -7.76
CA VAL A 164 4.67 -22.33 -7.39
C VAL A 164 4.17 -22.67 -6.00
N SER A 165 4.35 -21.77 -5.04
CA SER A 165 3.88 -21.95 -3.68
C SER A 165 2.34 -22.04 -3.63
N SER A 166 1.62 -21.21 -4.39
CA SER A 166 0.16 -21.30 -4.53
C SER A 166 -0.28 -22.68 -5.04
N LEU A 167 0.43 -23.23 -6.03
CA LEU A 167 0.17 -24.57 -6.54
C LEU A 167 0.37 -25.63 -5.45
N ILE A 168 1.52 -25.61 -4.77
CA ILE A 168 1.84 -26.53 -3.67
C ILE A 168 0.75 -26.47 -2.60
N TYR A 169 0.37 -25.27 -2.16
CA TYR A 169 -0.60 -25.11 -1.09
C TYR A 169 -2.02 -25.49 -1.50
N THR A 170 -2.40 -25.27 -2.76
CA THR A 170 -3.71 -25.73 -3.28
C THR A 170 -3.78 -27.25 -3.40
N LEU A 171 -2.65 -27.95 -3.49
CA LEU A 171 -2.58 -29.41 -3.43
C LEU A 171 -2.56 -29.92 -1.99
N ILE A 172 -1.76 -29.30 -1.12
CA ILE A 172 -1.64 -29.72 0.28
C ILE A 172 -2.95 -29.44 1.04
N PHE A 173 -3.61 -28.32 0.79
CA PHE A 173 -4.78 -27.90 1.56
C PHE A 173 -5.96 -28.91 1.52
N PRO A 174 -6.49 -29.34 0.34
CA PRO A 174 -7.59 -30.29 0.28
C PRO A 174 -7.20 -31.70 0.70
N PHE A 175 -5.99 -32.14 0.33
CA PHE A 175 -5.61 -33.54 0.40
C PHE A 175 -4.87 -33.89 1.70
N VAL A 176 -4.34 -32.90 2.43
CA VAL A 176 -3.62 -33.11 3.68
C VAL A 176 -4.30 -32.33 4.81
N LEU A 177 -4.42 -31.01 4.68
CA LEU A 177 -4.88 -30.17 5.79
C LEU A 177 -6.35 -30.42 6.13
N MET A 178 -7.24 -30.49 5.14
CA MET A 178 -8.67 -30.73 5.39
C MET A 178 -8.95 -32.10 6.05
N PRO A 179 -8.34 -33.22 5.61
CA PRO A 179 -8.41 -34.48 6.33
C PRO A 179 -7.89 -34.39 7.76
N LEU A 180 -6.79 -33.66 8.00
CA LEU A 180 -6.27 -33.43 9.35
C LEU A 180 -7.24 -32.62 10.21
N VAL A 181 -7.96 -31.64 9.65
CA VAL A 181 -9.05 -30.95 10.36
C VAL A 181 -10.11 -31.95 10.79
N ALA A 182 -10.54 -32.85 9.90
CA ALA A 182 -11.53 -33.87 10.26
C ALA A 182 -11.02 -34.84 11.34
N LEU A 183 -9.77 -35.30 11.24
CA LEU A 183 -9.13 -36.16 12.24
C LEU A 183 -8.97 -35.47 13.59
N SER A 184 -8.70 -34.16 13.61
CA SER A 184 -8.54 -33.39 14.85
C SER A 184 -9.82 -33.31 15.71
N LEU A 185 -10.98 -33.64 15.15
CA LEU A 185 -12.23 -33.80 15.91
C LEU A 185 -12.23 -35.06 16.79
N ILE A 186 -11.30 -35.99 16.55
CA ILE A 186 -11.09 -37.20 17.37
C ILE A 186 -10.10 -36.85 18.49
N PRO A 187 -10.45 -37.00 19.79
CA PRO A 187 -9.65 -36.51 20.92
C PRO A 187 -8.17 -36.92 20.93
N GLY A 188 -7.80 -38.08 20.39
CA GLY A 188 -6.40 -38.55 20.32
C GLY A 188 -5.57 -37.98 19.17
N PHE A 189 -6.20 -37.40 18.14
CA PHE A 189 -5.52 -36.90 16.95
C PHE A 189 -5.34 -35.38 16.93
N TYR A 190 -5.94 -34.66 17.89
CA TYR A 190 -5.85 -33.20 17.97
C TYR A 190 -4.41 -32.73 18.06
N PHE A 191 -3.62 -33.27 19.00
CA PHE A 191 -2.24 -32.86 19.23
C PHE A 191 -1.34 -33.07 18.00
N ILE A 192 -1.44 -34.24 17.35
CA ILE A 192 -0.67 -34.55 16.15
C ILE A 192 -1.03 -33.60 15.01
N SER A 193 -2.33 -33.35 14.82
CA SER A 193 -2.81 -32.44 13.78
C SER A 193 -2.31 -31.02 14.04
N GLU A 194 -2.37 -30.56 15.29
CA GLU A 194 -1.90 -29.23 15.69
C GLU A 194 -0.40 -29.03 15.42
N GLN A 195 0.46 -30.01 15.73
CA GLN A 195 1.89 -29.95 15.44
C GLN A 195 2.18 -29.85 13.93
N ILE A 196 1.47 -30.63 13.11
CA ILE A 196 1.59 -30.54 11.65
C ILE A 196 1.14 -29.17 11.14
N PHE A 197 0.06 -28.61 11.70
CA PHE A 197 -0.40 -27.27 11.35
C PHE A 197 0.61 -26.18 11.74
N LEU A 198 1.28 -26.30 12.88
CA LEU A 198 2.33 -25.36 13.30
C LEU A 198 3.54 -25.42 12.36
N GLY A 199 4.08 -26.61 12.08
CA GLY A 199 5.17 -26.76 11.11
C GLY A 199 4.78 -26.28 9.71
N PHE A 200 3.52 -26.46 9.31
CA PHE A 200 2.99 -25.90 8.07
C PHE A 200 2.98 -24.36 8.11
N GLN A 201 2.56 -23.72 9.20
CA GLN A 201 2.61 -22.27 9.34
C GLN A 201 4.05 -21.74 9.31
N GLU A 202 4.98 -22.43 9.98
CA GLU A 202 6.39 -22.05 9.97
C GLU A 202 6.99 -22.13 8.57
N SER A 203 6.56 -23.08 7.74
CA SER A 203 7.02 -23.18 6.34
C SER A 203 6.77 -21.90 5.54
N TYR A 204 5.71 -21.14 5.86
CA TYR A 204 5.39 -19.88 5.18
C TYR A 204 6.43 -18.79 5.45
N SER A 205 7.01 -18.80 6.65
CA SER A 205 8.01 -17.80 7.06
C SER A 205 9.31 -17.86 6.26
N LEU A 206 9.55 -18.95 5.53
CA LEU A 206 10.76 -19.16 4.72
C LEU A 206 10.71 -18.45 3.35
N PHE A 207 9.53 -18.12 2.86
CA PHE A 207 9.32 -17.62 1.50
C PHE A 207 9.47 -16.10 1.26
N PRO A 208 9.45 -15.17 2.23
CA PRO A 208 9.59 -13.74 1.98
C PRO A 208 10.88 -13.32 1.25
N ARG A 209 11.88 -14.22 1.14
CA ARG A 209 13.19 -13.96 0.53
C ARG A 209 13.15 -13.69 -0.99
N PHE A 210 12.07 -14.04 -1.68
CA PHE A 210 11.91 -13.85 -3.14
C PHE A 210 10.82 -12.83 -3.49
N PHE A 211 10.78 -11.74 -2.74
CA PHE A 211 9.82 -10.66 -2.92
C PHE A 211 10.43 -9.52 -3.75
N ILE A 212 9.78 -9.18 -4.86
CA ILE A 212 10.12 -8.04 -5.71
C ILE A 212 9.10 -6.93 -5.40
N LYS A 213 9.56 -5.73 -5.05
CA LYS A 213 8.61 -4.62 -4.87
C LYS A 213 8.13 -4.17 -6.24
N LEU A 214 6.81 -4.02 -6.37
CA LEU A 214 6.18 -3.48 -7.56
C LEU A 214 5.59 -2.12 -7.22
N PRO A 215 5.66 -1.14 -8.13
CA PRO A 215 4.91 0.09 -7.95
C PRO A 215 3.42 -0.21 -7.90
N TYR A 216 2.65 0.70 -7.31
CA TYR A 216 1.20 0.67 -7.35
C TYR A 216 0.73 0.76 -8.80
N ILE A 217 -0.11 -0.20 -9.19
CA ILE A 217 -0.67 -0.29 -10.53
C ILE A 217 -2.08 0.27 -10.48
N SER A 218 -2.34 1.29 -11.31
CA SER A 218 -3.66 1.91 -11.39
C SER A 218 -4.73 0.91 -11.83
N LEU A 219 -5.99 1.21 -11.54
CA LEU A 219 -7.14 0.40 -12.01
C LEU A 219 -7.10 0.18 -13.53
N MET A 220 -6.73 1.20 -14.30
CA MET A 220 -6.57 1.09 -15.75
C MET A 220 -5.46 0.10 -16.11
N GLY A 221 -4.34 0.13 -15.39
CA GLY A 221 -3.25 -0.82 -15.57
C GLY A 221 -3.67 -2.28 -15.31
N ILE A 222 -4.53 -2.51 -14.31
CA ILE A 222 -5.13 -3.82 -14.02
C ILE A 222 -6.09 -4.23 -15.14
N ILE A 223 -6.93 -3.32 -15.63
CA ILE A 223 -7.87 -3.61 -16.73
C ILE A 223 -7.12 -4.00 -18.00
N ILE A 224 -6.04 -3.29 -18.35
CA ILE A 224 -5.17 -3.63 -19.49
C ILE A 224 -4.58 -5.04 -19.29
N TYR A 225 -4.05 -5.33 -18.11
CA TYR A 225 -3.51 -6.65 -17.79
C TYR A 225 -4.56 -7.77 -17.97
N LEU A 226 -5.75 -7.60 -17.40
CA LEU A 226 -6.83 -8.60 -17.50
C LEU A 226 -7.31 -8.76 -18.94
N SER A 227 -7.36 -7.68 -19.72
CA SER A 227 -7.71 -7.71 -21.15
C SER A 227 -6.66 -8.47 -21.97
N MET A 228 -5.37 -8.25 -21.71
CA MET A 228 -4.27 -9.01 -22.31
C MET A 228 -4.32 -10.48 -21.89
N PHE A 229 -4.66 -10.76 -20.63
CA PHE A 229 -4.81 -12.12 -20.14
C PHE A 229 -5.98 -12.85 -20.83
N ILE A 230 -7.13 -12.20 -21.00
CA ILE A 230 -8.24 -12.72 -21.82
C ILE A 230 -7.77 -12.99 -23.25
N TYR A 231 -7.01 -12.07 -23.85
CA TYR A 231 -6.45 -12.28 -25.19
C TYR A 231 -5.52 -13.50 -25.27
N VAL A 232 -4.72 -13.77 -24.23
CA VAL A 232 -3.93 -15.01 -24.12
C VAL A 232 -4.83 -16.24 -24.14
N LEU A 233 -5.94 -16.23 -23.37
CA LEU A 233 -6.87 -17.35 -23.25
C LEU A 233 -7.62 -17.67 -24.56
N LEU A 234 -7.82 -16.69 -25.44
CA LEU A 234 -8.42 -16.88 -26.77
C LEU A 234 -7.47 -17.57 -27.78
N GLY A 235 -6.38 -18.18 -27.32
CA GLY A 235 -5.39 -18.83 -28.17
C GLY A 235 -5.82 -20.23 -28.60
N ASN A 236 -5.79 -20.53 -29.90
CA ASN A 236 -6.20 -21.86 -30.39
C ASN A 236 -5.02 -22.82 -30.65
N LYS A 237 -3.77 -22.33 -30.55
CA LYS A 237 -2.55 -23.10 -30.83
C LYS A 237 -1.49 -22.79 -29.78
N LYS A 238 -0.63 -23.76 -29.43
CA LYS A 238 0.50 -23.58 -28.48
C LYS A 238 1.35 -22.34 -28.82
N ARG A 239 1.62 -22.11 -30.10
CA ARG A 239 2.37 -20.92 -30.58
C ARG A 239 1.67 -19.60 -30.29
N ALA A 240 0.33 -19.57 -30.32
CA ALA A 240 -0.44 -18.38 -29.99
C ALA A 240 -0.36 -18.06 -28.49
N TYR A 241 -0.54 -19.07 -27.63
CA TYR A 241 -0.36 -18.90 -26.17
C TYR A 241 1.03 -18.36 -25.84
N PHE A 242 2.08 -18.91 -26.45
CA PHE A 242 3.45 -18.45 -26.22
C PHE A 242 3.66 -16.98 -26.63
N LYS A 243 3.28 -16.61 -27.87
CA LYS A 243 3.44 -15.22 -28.36
C LYS A 243 2.62 -14.21 -27.55
N ARG A 244 1.36 -14.54 -27.21
CA ARG A 244 0.49 -13.66 -26.42
C ARG A 244 0.95 -13.58 -24.96
N GLY A 245 1.45 -14.70 -24.42
CA GLY A 245 2.05 -14.74 -23.09
C GLY A 245 3.29 -13.86 -22.99
N LEU A 246 4.14 -13.82 -24.02
CA LEU A 246 5.26 -12.89 -24.09
C LEU A 246 4.81 -11.42 -24.04
N LEU A 247 3.70 -11.06 -24.70
CA LEU A 247 3.15 -9.71 -24.58
C LEU A 247 2.72 -9.40 -23.14
N LEU A 248 2.04 -10.32 -22.46
CA LEU A 248 1.64 -10.16 -21.06
C LEU A 248 2.86 -9.97 -20.14
N ILE A 249 3.90 -10.78 -20.34
CA ILE A 249 5.16 -10.68 -19.59
C ILE A 249 5.86 -9.35 -19.88
N SER A 250 5.89 -8.92 -21.14
CA SER A 250 6.48 -7.62 -21.52
C SER A 250 5.74 -6.44 -20.88
N TYR A 251 4.43 -6.54 -20.71
CA TYR A 251 3.64 -5.53 -20.01
C TYR A 251 3.93 -5.51 -18.51
N LEU A 252 4.06 -6.67 -17.87
CA LEU A 252 4.50 -6.75 -16.47
C LEU A 252 5.90 -6.16 -16.28
N PHE A 253 6.82 -6.44 -17.21
CA PHE A 253 8.16 -5.85 -17.20
C PHE A 253 8.09 -4.34 -17.37
N PHE A 254 7.29 -3.84 -18.32
CA PHE A 254 7.05 -2.41 -18.48
C PHE A 254 6.52 -1.75 -17.21
N LEU A 255 5.54 -2.35 -16.52
CA LEU A 255 5.02 -1.85 -15.25
C LEU A 255 6.09 -1.80 -14.15
N TYR A 256 6.96 -2.81 -14.07
CA TYR A 256 8.06 -2.82 -13.11
C TYR A 256 9.08 -1.70 -13.37
N PHE A 257 9.44 -1.45 -14.64
CA PHE A 257 10.41 -0.39 -14.98
C PHE A 257 9.81 1.02 -15.08
N LEU A 258 8.48 1.14 -15.17
CA LEU A 258 7.78 2.42 -15.36
C LEU A 258 8.24 3.54 -14.41
N PRO A 259 8.42 3.31 -13.09
CA PRO A 259 8.88 4.36 -12.17
C PRO A 259 10.27 4.90 -12.51
N ASN A 260 11.17 4.04 -13.00
CA ASN A 260 12.57 4.37 -13.30
C ASN A 260 12.75 5.06 -14.67
N ILE A 261 11.79 4.92 -15.58
CA ILE A 261 11.84 5.53 -16.92
C ILE A 261 10.98 6.79 -17.04
N SER A 262 10.32 7.22 -15.96
CA SER A 262 9.46 8.41 -15.96
C SER A 262 10.29 9.69 -16.11
N PRO A 263 10.05 10.54 -17.13
CA PRO A 263 10.76 11.81 -17.32
C PRO A 263 10.23 12.95 -16.43
N GLN A 264 9.31 12.64 -15.51
CA GLN A 264 8.61 13.60 -14.66
C GLN A 264 9.31 13.70 -13.30
N GLY A 265 9.64 14.92 -12.89
CA GLY A 265 10.10 15.24 -11.55
C GLY A 265 8.98 15.86 -10.72
N GLU A 266 9.00 15.62 -9.41
CA GLU A 266 7.95 16.01 -8.48
C GLU A 266 8.54 16.43 -7.13
N VAL A 267 7.99 17.50 -6.54
CA VAL A 267 8.12 17.80 -5.11
C VAL A 267 6.74 17.56 -4.50
N LEU A 268 6.64 16.56 -3.62
CA LEU A 268 5.41 16.13 -2.98
C LEU A 268 5.42 16.50 -1.50
N PHE A 269 4.51 17.38 -1.11
CA PHE A 269 4.19 17.61 0.30
C PHE A 269 3.04 16.69 0.65
N LEU A 270 3.34 15.60 1.35
CA LEU A 270 2.40 14.52 1.60
C LEU A 270 1.35 14.96 2.63
N ASP A 271 0.08 14.64 2.36
CA ASP A 271 -0.97 14.79 3.36
C ASP A 271 -0.88 13.65 4.39
N VAL A 272 -0.24 13.98 5.51
CA VAL A 272 -0.01 13.09 6.65
C VAL A 272 -0.87 13.50 7.85
N ASN A 273 -1.96 14.24 7.60
CA ASN A 273 -2.72 14.97 8.62
C ASN A 273 -1.86 16.07 9.30
N GLN A 274 -1.69 15.98 10.63
CA GLN A 274 -0.93 16.95 11.41
C GLN A 274 0.51 16.46 11.53
N GLY A 275 1.38 16.99 10.67
CA GLY A 275 2.80 16.72 10.64
C GLY A 275 3.41 16.99 9.27
N ASP A 276 4.70 16.72 9.15
CA ASP A 276 5.49 17.04 7.97
C ASP A 276 6.10 15.80 7.33
N SER A 277 5.97 15.74 6.01
CA SER A 277 6.66 14.76 5.17
C SER A 277 6.70 15.24 3.73
N THR A 278 7.90 15.49 3.24
CA THR A 278 8.11 15.92 1.85
C THR A 278 8.97 14.90 1.12
N PHE A 279 8.48 14.40 -0.02
CA PHE A 279 9.24 13.55 -0.91
C PHE A 279 9.56 14.28 -2.22
N ILE A 280 10.84 14.39 -2.55
CA ILE A 280 11.34 14.98 -3.80
C ILE A 280 11.81 13.84 -4.68
N LYS A 281 11.21 13.72 -5.86
CA LYS A 281 11.54 12.70 -6.87
C LYS A 281 12.04 13.38 -8.13
N ARG A 282 13.29 13.16 -8.51
CA ARG A 282 13.81 13.68 -9.80
C ARG A 282 13.49 12.74 -10.96
N PRO A 283 13.45 13.25 -12.21
CA PRO A 283 13.22 12.45 -13.40
C PRO A 283 14.13 11.22 -13.45
N PHE A 284 13.60 10.09 -13.91
CA PHE A 284 14.30 8.81 -14.00
C PHE A 284 14.86 8.29 -12.67
N ASN A 285 14.30 8.74 -11.55
CA ASN A 285 14.82 8.46 -10.20
C ASN A 285 16.30 8.83 -10.05
N SER A 286 16.76 9.88 -10.75
CA SER A 286 18.17 10.31 -10.70
C SER A 286 18.60 10.86 -9.35
N CYS A 287 17.63 11.26 -8.53
CA CYS A 287 17.82 11.69 -7.16
C CYS A 287 16.46 11.64 -6.43
N ASN A 288 16.40 10.98 -5.29
CA ASN A 288 15.22 10.94 -4.42
C ASN A 288 15.58 11.43 -3.01
N ILE A 289 14.84 12.42 -2.51
CA ILE A 289 15.09 13.03 -1.20
C ILE A 289 13.81 12.93 -0.37
N LEU A 290 13.93 12.49 0.87
CA LEU A 290 12.86 12.54 1.87
C LEU A 290 13.24 13.57 2.93
N ILE A 291 12.31 14.45 3.28
CA ILE A 291 12.44 15.40 4.40
C ILE A 291 11.28 15.12 5.34
N ASP A 292 11.61 14.71 6.56
CA ASP A 292 10.68 14.23 7.58
C ASP A 292 9.86 12.99 7.13
N ALA A 293 9.34 12.26 8.11
CA ALA A 293 8.58 11.04 7.92
C ALA A 293 7.56 10.86 9.05
N HIS A 294 6.33 11.28 8.78
CA HIS A 294 5.18 11.17 9.65
C HIS A 294 4.05 10.38 8.97
N TYR A 295 3.39 9.53 9.75
CA TYR A 295 2.12 8.86 9.45
C TYR A 295 1.75 8.64 7.96
N GLY A 296 2.03 7.44 7.45
CA GLY A 296 1.61 6.98 6.12
C GLY A 296 2.67 7.09 5.02
N VAL A 297 3.79 7.77 5.28
CA VAL A 297 4.92 7.92 4.34
C VAL A 297 5.52 6.59 3.94
N ASN A 298 5.77 5.70 4.89
CA ASN A 298 6.33 4.38 4.60
C ASN A 298 5.41 3.59 3.65
N ASN A 299 4.09 3.70 3.83
CA ASN A 299 3.13 3.06 2.93
C ASN A 299 3.12 3.73 1.57
N TYR A 300 3.20 5.07 1.50
CA TYR A 300 3.35 5.80 0.25
C TYR A 300 4.61 5.37 -0.51
N LEU A 301 5.78 5.32 0.14
CA LEU A 301 7.04 4.93 -0.47
C LEU A 301 6.99 3.50 -1.03
N LYS A 302 6.28 2.57 -0.37
CA LYS A 302 6.04 1.21 -0.92
C LYS A 302 5.26 1.25 -2.24
N THR A 303 4.36 2.22 -2.42
CA THR A 303 3.63 2.38 -3.69
C THR A 303 4.52 2.81 -4.86
N LEU A 304 5.72 3.31 -4.60
CA LEU A 304 6.66 3.73 -5.64
C LEU A 304 7.49 2.57 -6.22
N GLY A 305 7.39 1.38 -5.61
CA GLY A 305 8.15 0.19 -6.01
C GLY A 305 9.57 0.19 -5.43
N GLU A 306 10.53 -0.34 -6.18
CA GLU A 306 11.95 -0.31 -5.79
C GLU A 306 12.56 1.06 -6.07
N ILE A 307 12.50 1.92 -5.05
CA ILE A 307 13.19 3.21 -5.03
C ILE A 307 14.26 3.24 -3.95
N GLU A 308 15.38 3.87 -4.27
CA GLU A 308 16.43 4.21 -3.33
C GLU A 308 16.29 5.69 -2.96
N ILE A 309 16.39 5.98 -1.67
CA ILE A 309 16.38 7.34 -1.12
C ILE A 309 17.83 7.78 -0.98
N ASP A 310 18.25 8.76 -1.77
CA ASP A 310 19.64 9.25 -1.77
C ASP A 310 19.95 10.04 -0.49
N TYR A 311 18.99 10.86 -0.07
CA TYR A 311 19.05 11.65 1.16
C TYR A 311 17.74 11.57 1.93
N PHE A 312 17.83 11.26 3.22
CA PHE A 312 16.74 11.36 4.16
C PHE A 312 17.13 12.36 5.25
N PHE A 313 16.49 13.52 5.28
CA PHE A 313 16.68 14.51 6.32
C PHE A 313 15.53 14.43 7.32
N ILE A 314 15.86 14.48 8.60
CA ILE A 314 14.89 14.72 9.66
C ILE A 314 15.22 16.07 10.27
N THR A 315 14.26 16.98 10.27
CA THR A 315 14.44 18.35 10.75
C THR A 315 14.71 18.35 12.23
N HIS A 316 13.86 17.67 13.00
CA HIS A 316 13.96 17.44 14.43
C HIS A 316 13.13 16.20 14.85
N GLY A 317 13.30 15.80 16.11
CA GLY A 317 12.92 14.47 16.59
C GLY A 317 11.52 14.37 17.15
N ASP A 318 10.68 15.38 16.94
CA ASP A 318 9.29 15.40 17.39
C ASP A 318 8.43 14.41 16.57
N TYR A 319 7.33 13.97 17.17
CA TYR A 319 6.55 12.84 16.66
C TYR A 319 5.92 13.12 15.27
N ASP A 320 5.47 14.34 15.07
CA ASP A 320 4.90 14.88 13.82
C ASP A 320 5.93 15.10 12.70
N HIS A 321 7.21 14.84 12.96
CA HIS A 321 8.30 14.87 11.97
C HIS A 321 9.02 13.53 11.83
N ALA A 322 9.16 12.74 12.90
CA ALA A 322 10.05 11.58 12.92
C ALA A 322 9.37 10.22 13.16
N SER A 323 8.06 10.17 13.42
CA SER A 323 7.37 8.94 13.87
C SER A 323 7.58 7.69 12.97
N GLU A 324 7.76 7.86 11.65
CA GLU A 324 7.97 6.74 10.73
C GLU A 324 9.43 6.57 10.29
N ALA A 325 10.38 7.36 10.82
CA ALA A 325 11.78 7.31 10.42
C ALA A 325 12.41 5.90 10.53
N SER A 326 12.18 5.21 11.66
CA SER A 326 12.64 3.83 11.86
C SER A 326 12.05 2.88 10.83
N ALA A 327 10.76 3.05 10.49
CA ALA A 327 10.08 2.20 9.53
C ALA A 327 10.64 2.42 8.12
N VAL A 328 10.89 3.67 7.72
CA VAL A 328 11.51 4.01 6.44
C VAL A 328 12.91 3.39 6.33
N LEU A 329 13.78 3.57 7.33
CA LEU A 329 15.14 3.04 7.33
C LEU A 329 15.20 1.50 7.29
N LYS A 330 14.24 0.82 7.93
CA LYS A 330 14.16 -0.66 7.94
C LYS A 330 13.65 -1.24 6.62
N THR A 331 12.80 -0.50 5.91
CA THR A 331 12.05 -1.05 4.77
C THR A 331 12.55 -0.54 3.43
N HIS A 332 13.16 0.64 3.37
CA HIS A 332 13.66 1.27 2.16
C HIS A 332 15.18 1.38 2.16
N LYS A 333 15.78 1.35 0.97
CA LYS A 333 17.21 1.57 0.83
C LYS A 333 17.48 3.07 0.93
N VAL A 334 18.16 3.49 1.99
CA VAL A 334 18.54 4.88 2.24
C VAL A 334 20.06 5.00 2.19
N LYS A 335 20.60 5.81 1.28
CA LYS A 335 22.06 5.98 1.15
C LYS A 335 22.63 6.86 2.25
N ASN A 336 22.00 8.00 2.49
CA ASN A 336 22.43 8.94 3.52
C ASN A 336 21.21 9.41 4.31
N ALA A 337 21.31 9.36 5.64
CA ALA A 337 20.28 9.84 6.53
C ALA A 337 20.90 10.83 7.53
N TYR A 338 20.29 12.00 7.68
CA TYR A 338 20.80 13.12 8.46
C TYR A 338 19.76 13.69 9.42
N THR A 339 20.21 14.23 10.55
CA THR A 339 19.44 15.05 11.48
C THR A 339 20.30 16.20 12.01
N ASN A 340 19.70 17.13 12.76
CA ASN A 340 20.43 18.20 13.42
C ASN A 340 21.32 17.69 14.58
N PRO A 341 22.40 18.40 14.95
CA PRO A 341 23.39 17.91 15.90
C PRO A 341 22.91 17.87 17.35
N TYR A 342 21.82 18.58 17.66
CA TYR A 342 21.32 18.83 19.01
C TYR A 342 20.06 18.01 19.33
N ASP A 343 19.64 17.15 18.40
CA ASP A 343 18.51 16.25 18.56
C ASP A 343 18.94 14.96 19.27
N ASP A 344 18.46 14.83 20.50
CA ASP A 344 18.64 13.68 21.39
C ASP A 344 17.30 12.97 21.69
N SER A 345 16.27 13.17 20.84
CA SER A 345 14.97 12.53 21.05
C SER A 345 15.07 11.01 21.00
N GLU A 346 14.21 10.32 21.75
CA GLU A 346 14.18 8.85 21.78
C GLU A 346 13.93 8.24 20.39
N ILE A 347 13.17 8.93 19.54
CA ILE A 347 12.88 8.47 18.17
C ILE A 347 14.15 8.43 17.32
N ILE A 348 15.05 9.38 17.53
CA ILE A 348 16.22 9.63 16.68
C ILE A 348 17.48 8.94 17.19
N LYS A 349 17.65 8.87 18.52
CA LYS A 349 18.88 8.45 19.19
C LYS A 349 19.45 7.11 18.68
N ASP A 350 18.58 6.14 18.40
CA ASP A 350 18.98 4.78 18.02
C ASP A 350 18.95 4.52 16.49
N LEU A 351 18.70 5.55 15.68
CA LEU A 351 18.60 5.41 14.22
C LEU A 351 19.95 5.54 13.50
N GLY A 352 21.01 5.95 14.19
CA GLY A 352 22.35 6.09 13.61
C GLY A 352 22.45 7.17 12.52
N LEU A 353 21.64 8.23 12.62
CA LEU A 353 21.63 9.33 11.66
C LEU A 353 22.91 10.16 11.76
N LYS A 354 23.44 10.57 10.61
CA LYS A 354 24.57 11.51 10.56
C LYS A 354 24.10 12.90 11.02
N LYS A 355 24.95 13.65 11.69
CA LYS A 355 24.61 15.02 12.11
C LYS A 355 25.02 16.03 11.01
N THR A 356 24.19 17.02 10.75
CA THR A 356 24.48 18.13 9.82
C THR A 356 24.00 19.46 10.39
N LYS A 357 24.63 20.57 10.00
CA LYS A 357 24.37 21.90 10.55
C LYS A 357 24.62 23.01 9.53
N ARG A 358 24.35 24.25 9.92
CA ARG A 358 24.55 25.44 9.09
C ARG A 358 25.94 25.44 8.43
N GLY A 359 25.95 25.64 7.11
CA GLY A 359 27.15 25.69 6.27
C GLY A 359 27.45 24.40 5.53
N ASP A 360 26.89 23.28 5.97
CA ASP A 360 26.97 22.01 5.24
C ASP A 360 26.18 22.12 3.92
N ASN A 361 26.70 21.44 2.90
CA ASN A 361 26.07 21.39 1.58
C ASN A 361 26.15 19.98 1.00
N PHE A 362 25.14 19.64 0.22
CA PHE A 362 25.03 18.34 -0.46
C PHE A 362 24.62 18.54 -1.92
N THR A 363 24.95 17.55 -2.74
CA THR A 363 24.60 17.51 -4.16
C THR A 363 24.04 16.14 -4.50
N CYS A 364 22.91 16.12 -5.20
CA CYS A 364 22.22 14.90 -5.60
C CYS A 364 21.76 15.05 -7.06
N GLY A 365 22.61 14.60 -8.00
CA GLY A 365 22.43 14.91 -9.42
C GLY A 365 22.48 16.41 -9.67
N ASP A 366 21.38 16.97 -10.17
CA ASP A 366 21.21 18.41 -10.41
C ASP A 366 20.64 19.20 -9.22
N VAL A 367 20.32 18.51 -8.13
CA VAL A 367 19.79 19.13 -6.91
C VAL A 367 20.94 19.58 -6.00
N LYS A 368 20.89 20.84 -5.57
CA LYS A 368 21.80 21.39 -4.54
C LYS A 368 21.03 21.61 -3.25
N ILE A 369 21.61 21.18 -2.13
CA ILE A 369 20.98 21.24 -0.82
C ILE A 369 21.94 21.99 0.10
N TYR A 370 21.46 23.08 0.71
CA TYR A 370 22.21 23.88 1.66
C TYR A 370 21.53 23.82 3.02
N VAL A 371 22.28 23.50 4.06
CA VAL A 371 21.79 23.53 5.44
C VAL A 371 22.02 24.94 5.99
N LEU A 372 20.93 25.63 6.31
CA LEU A 372 20.95 27.02 6.79
C LEU A 372 20.88 27.13 8.32
N SER A 373 20.35 26.12 9.00
CA SER A 373 20.17 26.04 10.46
C SER A 373 20.24 24.57 10.90
N PRO A 374 20.62 24.24 12.15
CA PRO A 374 21.06 25.14 13.23
C PRO A 374 22.55 25.50 13.13
N ASN A 375 22.93 26.60 13.77
CA ASN A 375 24.32 27.07 13.85
C ASN A 375 24.92 27.07 15.25
N LYS A 376 24.06 26.91 16.25
CA LYS A 376 24.32 26.80 17.67
C LYS A 376 23.19 25.95 18.23
N ASP A 377 23.36 25.46 19.46
CA ASP A 377 22.25 24.85 20.17
C ASP A 377 21.29 25.96 20.62
N TYR A 378 20.04 25.87 20.19
CA TYR A 378 18.98 26.79 20.56
C TYR A 378 18.29 26.43 21.87
N LEU A 379 18.64 25.29 22.49
CA LEU A 379 18.02 24.74 23.70
C LEU A 379 16.50 24.52 23.57
N ASP A 380 16.05 24.30 22.34
CA ASP A 380 14.65 24.07 21.98
C ASP A 380 14.63 23.17 20.74
N SER A 381 13.82 22.11 20.77
CA SER A 381 13.76 21.09 19.70
C SER A 381 13.40 21.72 18.35
N ASN A 382 12.38 22.57 18.37
CA ASN A 382 11.83 23.21 17.18
C ASN A 382 12.82 24.20 16.56
N ASP A 383 13.45 25.05 17.38
CA ASP A 383 14.46 25.98 16.91
C ASP A 383 15.76 25.30 16.45
N ASN A 384 16.02 24.07 16.91
CA ASN A 384 17.10 23.23 16.40
C ASN A 384 16.77 22.53 15.07
N SER A 385 15.57 22.72 14.52
CA SER A 385 15.17 22.18 13.21
C SER A 385 16.21 22.44 12.12
N LEU A 386 16.46 21.42 11.28
CA LEU A 386 17.17 21.65 10.02
C LEU A 386 16.37 22.58 9.12
N VAL A 387 16.98 23.71 8.75
CA VAL A 387 16.45 24.58 7.70
C VAL A 387 17.21 24.27 6.42
N LEU A 388 16.51 23.79 5.40
CA LEU A 388 17.09 23.34 4.15
C LEU A 388 16.69 24.27 3.01
N LYS A 389 17.68 24.86 2.34
CA LYS A 389 17.50 25.53 1.06
C LYS A 389 17.87 24.58 -0.07
N ILE A 390 16.87 24.17 -0.85
CA ILE A 390 17.04 23.20 -1.92
C ILE A 390 16.81 23.88 -3.26
N ILE A 391 17.82 23.82 -4.13
CA ILE A 391 17.75 24.34 -5.49
C ILE A 391 17.56 23.16 -6.44
N ILE A 392 16.44 23.18 -7.16
CA ILE A 392 16.07 22.18 -8.13
C ILE A 392 15.90 22.87 -9.47
N ASP A 393 16.82 22.60 -10.40
CA ASP A 393 16.99 23.37 -11.63
C ASP A 393 17.23 24.87 -11.31
N ASN A 394 16.20 25.72 -11.50
CA ASN A 394 16.23 27.16 -11.26
C ASN A 394 15.16 27.58 -10.24
N GLU A 395 14.55 26.63 -9.52
CA GLU A 395 13.58 26.92 -8.47
C GLU A 395 14.20 26.66 -7.11
N VAL A 396 13.89 27.53 -6.17
CA VAL A 396 14.43 27.52 -4.82
C VAL A 396 13.32 27.21 -3.83
N TYR A 397 13.53 26.16 -3.04
CA TYR A 397 12.63 25.70 -1.99
C TYR A 397 13.29 25.94 -0.64
N LEU A 398 12.57 26.55 0.29
CA LEU A 398 13.00 26.71 1.67
C LEU A 398 12.12 25.86 2.58
N PHE A 399 12.72 24.83 3.17
CA PHE A 399 12.11 23.98 4.19
C PHE A 399 12.59 24.44 5.55
N THR A 400 11.68 24.77 6.44
CA THR A 400 12.03 25.44 7.69
C THR A 400 11.88 24.57 8.92
N GLY A 401 11.25 23.40 8.82
CA GLY A 401 10.80 22.65 10.00
C GLY A 401 9.97 23.56 10.92
N ASP A 402 10.20 23.46 12.22
CA ASP A 402 9.33 24.10 13.22
C ASP A 402 9.91 25.36 13.87
N ILE A 403 10.93 25.95 13.22
CA ILE A 403 11.62 27.13 13.73
C ILE A 403 10.67 28.26 14.14
N SER A 404 11.00 28.92 15.26
CA SER A 404 10.32 30.13 15.72
C SER A 404 10.90 31.39 15.09
N SER A 405 10.26 32.54 15.36
CA SER A 405 10.77 33.86 14.97
C SER A 405 12.20 34.13 15.43
N ARG A 406 12.67 33.49 16.52
CA ARG A 406 14.05 33.64 17.01
C ARG A 406 15.07 33.17 15.95
N VAL A 407 14.82 32.02 15.34
CA VAL A 407 15.70 31.48 14.31
C VAL A 407 15.47 32.19 12.98
N GLU A 408 14.24 32.63 12.70
CA GLU A 408 13.97 33.47 11.52
C GLU A 408 14.82 34.74 11.52
N ASP A 409 14.91 35.44 12.66
CA ASP A 409 15.75 36.62 12.80
C ASP A 409 17.24 36.29 12.64
N ASP A 410 17.72 35.19 13.22
CA ASP A 410 19.10 34.72 13.03
C ASP A 410 19.40 34.38 11.55
N LEU A 411 18.44 33.80 10.82
CA LEU A 411 18.55 33.54 9.38
C LEU A 411 18.57 34.84 8.57
N VAL A 412 17.65 35.77 8.85
CA VAL A 412 17.55 37.06 8.14
C VAL A 412 18.83 37.87 8.32
N ASN A 413 19.32 37.98 9.55
CA ASN A 413 20.52 38.75 9.86
C ASN A 413 21.78 38.18 9.19
N TYR A 414 21.85 36.87 9.01
CA TYR A 414 23.02 36.22 8.43
C TYR A 414 22.99 36.16 6.90
N TYR A 415 21.85 35.81 6.31
CA TYR A 415 21.73 35.55 4.86
C TYR A 415 21.14 36.72 4.08
N LEU A 416 20.38 37.62 4.72
CA LEU A 416 19.74 38.76 4.06
C LEU A 416 19.00 38.31 2.78
N ASN A 417 19.34 38.89 1.62
CA ASN A 417 18.71 38.59 0.33
C ASN A 417 18.99 37.18 -0.18
N ASP A 418 19.99 36.48 0.37
CA ASP A 418 20.26 35.08 0.01
C ASP A 418 19.20 34.13 0.58
N LEU A 419 18.25 34.58 1.40
CA LEU A 419 17.08 33.78 1.78
C LEU A 419 16.02 33.67 0.68
N LYS A 420 16.10 34.51 -0.36
CA LYS A 420 15.10 34.54 -1.42
C LYS A 420 14.84 33.14 -1.98
N SER A 421 13.57 32.74 -1.97
CA SER A 421 13.10 31.41 -2.35
C SER A 421 11.79 31.51 -3.12
N ASP A 422 11.53 30.61 -4.07
CA ASP A 422 10.28 30.60 -4.84
C ASP A 422 9.13 29.96 -4.05
N TYR A 423 9.47 28.92 -3.29
CA TYR A 423 8.57 28.16 -2.44
C TYR A 423 9.04 28.17 -1.00
N LEU A 424 8.13 28.51 -0.09
CA LEU A 424 8.34 28.42 1.36
C LEU A 424 7.45 27.31 1.91
N HIS A 425 8.04 26.28 2.50
CA HIS A 425 7.32 25.40 3.42
C HIS A 425 7.25 26.12 4.75
N VAL A 426 6.04 26.49 5.16
CA VAL A 426 5.79 27.42 6.25
C VAL A 426 6.14 26.77 7.59
N PRO A 427 6.89 27.44 8.47
CA PRO A 427 7.34 26.82 9.70
C PRO A 427 6.19 26.42 10.63
N HIS A 428 6.38 25.31 11.35
CA HIS A 428 5.55 24.90 12.49
C HIS A 428 4.07 24.85 12.14
N HIS A 429 3.76 24.25 11.00
CA HIS A 429 2.40 24.09 10.46
C HIS A 429 1.58 25.40 10.36
N GLY A 430 2.24 26.56 10.35
CA GLY A 430 1.61 27.87 10.39
C GLY A 430 1.23 28.37 11.79
N SER A 431 1.97 27.97 12.82
CA SER A 431 1.90 28.51 14.18
C SER A 431 2.16 30.02 14.20
N ASN A 432 1.51 30.74 15.13
CA ASN A 432 1.69 32.19 15.26
C ASN A 432 3.07 32.58 15.83
N THR A 433 3.87 31.61 16.27
CA THR A 433 5.24 31.76 16.80
C THR A 433 6.30 32.00 15.72
N SER A 434 5.94 31.88 14.44
CA SER A 434 6.84 32.00 13.29
C SER A 434 6.18 32.74 12.13
N THR A 435 6.82 32.72 10.98
CA THR A 435 6.42 33.37 9.73
C THR A 435 6.24 34.87 9.91
N THR A 436 7.25 35.55 10.44
CA THR A 436 7.24 36.99 10.69
C THR A 436 7.25 37.81 9.39
N ASN A 437 6.79 39.07 9.42
CA ASN A 437 6.85 39.95 8.24
C ASN A 437 8.29 40.21 7.78
N ASN A 438 9.23 40.31 8.73
CA ASN A 438 10.65 40.50 8.41
C ASN A 438 11.18 39.30 7.62
N PHE A 439 10.93 38.09 8.12
CA PHE A 439 11.28 36.85 7.41
C PHE A 439 10.67 36.77 6.02
N LEU A 440 9.36 37.01 5.90
CA LEU A 440 8.66 36.98 4.60
C LEU A 440 9.18 38.02 3.61
N THR A 441 9.67 39.17 4.08
CA THR A 441 10.26 40.21 3.22
C THR A 441 11.54 39.73 2.54
N TYR A 442 12.41 39.01 3.26
CA TYR A 442 13.67 38.49 2.71
C TYR A 442 13.52 37.18 1.96
N VAL A 443 12.63 36.27 2.41
CA VAL A 443 12.33 35.04 1.69
C VAL A 443 11.56 35.34 0.39
N ASN A 444 10.63 36.28 0.44
CA ASN A 444 9.79 36.75 -0.68
C ASN A 444 9.29 35.61 -1.61
N PRO A 445 8.57 34.61 -1.08
CA PRO A 445 8.15 33.46 -1.87
C PRO A 445 6.94 33.78 -2.74
N HIS A 446 6.87 33.14 -3.90
CA HIS A 446 5.67 33.20 -4.73
C HIS A 446 4.56 32.28 -4.18
N THR A 447 4.95 31.16 -3.56
CA THR A 447 4.03 30.18 -2.98
C THR A 447 4.48 29.73 -1.59
N ALA A 448 3.56 29.72 -0.64
CA ALA A 448 3.72 29.15 0.69
C ALA A 448 2.92 27.85 0.80
N ILE A 449 3.57 26.78 1.24
CA ILE A 449 2.98 25.47 1.50
C ILE A 449 2.89 25.26 3.00
N ILE A 450 1.71 24.90 3.50
CA ILE A 450 1.48 24.57 4.90
C ILE A 450 1.03 23.12 4.99
N SER A 451 1.92 22.27 5.48
CA SER A 451 1.57 20.89 5.85
C SER A 451 0.84 20.93 7.18
N VAL A 452 -0.47 20.70 7.14
CA VAL A 452 -1.35 20.83 8.31
C VAL A 452 -2.60 20.01 8.10
N GLY A 453 -3.08 19.38 9.18
CA GLY A 453 -4.30 18.59 9.19
C GLY A 453 -5.34 19.21 10.11
N LYS A 454 -6.43 18.48 10.35
CA LYS A 454 -7.40 18.87 11.38
C LYS A 454 -6.74 18.72 12.76
N ASN A 455 -6.54 19.84 13.45
CA ASN A 455 -5.84 19.88 14.72
C ASN A 455 -6.60 20.68 15.80
N LYS A 456 -6.13 20.59 17.05
CA LYS A 456 -6.65 21.35 18.19
C LYS A 456 -5.82 22.59 18.54
N TYR A 457 -4.68 22.77 17.86
CA TYR A 457 -3.72 23.84 18.12
C TYR A 457 -4.16 25.19 17.51
N GLY A 458 -5.14 25.16 16.60
CA GLY A 458 -5.57 26.35 15.86
C GLY A 458 -4.67 26.66 14.67
N HIS A 459 -3.91 25.67 14.18
CA HIS A 459 -3.05 25.81 13.01
C HIS A 459 -3.83 25.56 11.70
N PRO A 460 -3.48 26.26 10.60
CA PRO A 460 -2.62 27.44 10.60
C PRO A 460 -3.34 28.61 11.26
N SER A 461 -2.60 29.41 12.01
CA SER A 461 -3.14 30.59 12.70
C SER A 461 -3.66 31.63 11.70
N TYR A 462 -4.69 32.37 12.11
CA TYR A 462 -5.27 33.42 11.27
C TYR A 462 -4.22 34.50 10.93
N GLU A 463 -3.38 34.84 11.91
CA GLU A 463 -2.33 35.85 11.79
C GLU A 463 -1.29 35.47 10.74
N VAL A 464 -0.85 34.21 10.69
CA VAL A 464 0.08 33.73 9.65
C VAL A 464 -0.55 33.80 8.27
N ILE A 465 -1.80 33.35 8.13
CA ILE A 465 -2.52 33.42 6.85
C ILE A 465 -2.69 34.88 6.39
N ASP A 466 -2.99 35.79 7.31
CA ASP A 466 -3.10 37.23 7.02
C ASP A 466 -1.76 37.84 6.58
N ARG A 467 -0.65 37.53 7.27
CA ARG A 467 0.70 37.96 6.87
C ARG A 467 1.06 37.49 5.47
N LEU A 468 0.85 36.20 5.18
CA LEU A 468 1.10 35.61 3.85
C LEU A 468 0.29 36.30 2.76
N LYS A 469 -1.01 36.57 2.99
CA LYS A 469 -1.88 37.28 2.05
C LYS A 469 -1.44 38.72 1.82
N LYS A 470 -1.07 39.45 2.89
CA LYS A 470 -0.57 40.83 2.80
C LYS A 470 0.70 40.95 1.95
N HIS A 471 1.51 39.90 1.90
CA HIS A 471 2.69 39.80 1.05
C HIS A 471 2.39 39.26 -0.37
N ASN A 472 1.11 39.11 -0.74
CA ASN A 472 0.66 38.57 -2.02
C ASN A 472 1.16 37.14 -2.32
N ILE A 473 1.37 36.33 -1.27
CA ILE A 473 1.89 34.97 -1.38
C ILE A 473 0.72 34.00 -1.60
N LYS A 474 0.83 33.12 -2.60
CA LYS A 474 -0.16 32.05 -2.82
C LYS A 474 -0.02 31.00 -1.72
N VAL A 475 -1.09 30.73 -0.98
CA VAL A 475 -1.09 29.73 0.11
C VAL A 475 -1.73 28.42 -0.34
N LEU A 476 -1.04 27.31 -0.13
CA LEU A 476 -1.53 25.93 -0.31
C LEU A 476 -1.43 25.17 1.02
N LYS A 477 -2.41 24.33 1.34
CA LYS A 477 -2.52 23.61 2.62
C LYS A 477 -2.90 22.15 2.41
N THR A 478 -2.16 21.21 2.98
CA THR A 478 -2.49 19.78 2.79
C THR A 478 -3.91 19.44 3.26
N LEU A 479 -4.40 20.04 4.36
CA LEU A 479 -5.80 19.90 4.83
C LEU A 479 -6.88 20.14 3.76
N LYS A 480 -6.61 21.03 2.79
CA LYS A 480 -7.60 21.40 1.77
C LYS A 480 -7.29 20.77 0.42
N GLU A 481 -6.01 20.63 0.09
CA GLU A 481 -5.54 20.18 -1.21
C GLU A 481 -5.12 18.70 -1.25
N ASN A 482 -5.22 17.96 -0.12
CA ASN A 482 -4.56 16.69 0.12
C ASN A 482 -3.05 16.82 -0.15
N THR A 483 -2.39 15.77 -0.64
CA THR A 483 -0.99 15.83 -1.06
C THR A 483 -0.79 16.91 -2.15
N ILE A 484 0.04 17.91 -1.85
CA ILE A 484 0.38 18.98 -2.79
C ILE A 484 1.55 18.52 -3.65
N ILE A 485 1.34 18.50 -4.97
CA ILE A 485 2.35 18.03 -5.93
C ILE A 485 2.75 19.19 -6.85
N ILE A 486 4.03 19.54 -6.81
CA ILE A 486 4.64 20.46 -7.78
C ILE A 486 5.34 19.60 -8.83
N LYS A 487 4.73 19.51 -10.01
CA LYS A 487 5.21 18.67 -11.12
C LYS A 487 6.02 19.49 -12.12
N LYS A 488 7.10 18.88 -12.61
CA LYS A 488 7.88 19.43 -13.72
C LYS A 488 8.30 18.33 -14.68
N TYR A 489 7.93 18.51 -15.94
CA TYR A 489 8.38 17.63 -17.02
C TYR A 489 9.72 18.12 -17.56
N ARG A 490 10.69 17.21 -17.73
CA ARG A 490 12.01 17.56 -18.30
C ARG A 490 11.93 18.23 -19.68
N TYR A 491 10.80 18.10 -20.40
CA TYR A 491 10.63 18.59 -21.77
C TYR A 491 9.41 19.51 -22.03
N LYS A 492 8.60 19.91 -21.03
CA LYS A 492 7.46 20.84 -21.22
C LYS A 492 7.12 21.68 -19.95
N ARG A 493 6.41 22.80 -20.18
CA ARG A 493 5.96 23.82 -19.21
C ARG A 493 5.25 23.21 -17.98
N LYS A 494 5.40 23.90 -16.83
CA LYS A 494 4.85 23.58 -15.50
C LYS A 494 3.35 23.27 -15.56
N GLU A 495 2.90 22.24 -14.82
CA GLU A 495 1.49 21.97 -14.55
C GLU A 495 1.28 21.75 -13.05
N TYR A 496 0.27 22.40 -12.48
CA TYR A 496 -0.19 22.14 -11.12
C TYR A 496 -1.32 21.11 -11.21
N LEU A 497 -1.14 19.93 -10.63
CA LEU A 497 -2.20 18.91 -10.55
C LEU A 497 -2.57 18.68 -9.08
N LEU A 498 -3.81 19.00 -8.74
CA LEU A 498 -4.44 18.67 -7.45
C LEU A 498 -5.11 17.28 -7.61
N TYR A 499 -4.70 16.29 -6.82
CA TYR A 499 -5.43 15.02 -6.75
C TYR A 499 -6.47 15.11 -5.64
N LYS A 500 -7.74 14.86 -6.00
CA LYS A 500 -8.85 14.69 -5.06
C LYS A 500 -8.84 13.31 -4.43
#